data_AF-A0A7S8FHE6-F1
#
_entry.id   AF-A0A7S8FHE6-F1
#
_cell.length_a   1.000
_cell.length_b   1.000
_cell.length_c   1.000
_cell.angle_alpha   90.00
_cell.angle_beta   90.00
_cell.angle_gamma   90.00
#
_symmetry.space_group_name_H-M   'P 1'
#
loop_
_entity.id
_entity.type
_entity.pdbx_description
1 polymer ?
#
loop_
_entity_poly.entity_id
_entity_poly.type
_entity_poly.pdbx_seq_one_letter_code
_entity_poly.pdbx_strand_id
1 'polypeptide(L)'
;MPEWATFGKIFIGIGLGIVALGLLFLLVDRIPGLGHVFGWFGKLPGDISIKRENFSFYFPIGTSIVLSILLSLLFYFIGWLFRR
;
A
#
# COMPACT_ATOMS: atom_id res chain seq x y z
N MET A 1 -27.39 6.32 -26.39
CA MET A 1 -26.81 7.40 -25.55
C MET A 1 -26.72 7.11 -24.03
N PRO A 2 -26.95 5.89 -23.46
CA PRO A 2 -26.80 5.66 -22.02
C PRO A 2 -25.35 5.50 -21.54
N GLU A 3 -24.38 5.39 -22.45
CA GLU A 3 -22.99 5.03 -22.13
C GLU A 3 -22.26 6.13 -21.34
N TRP A 4 -22.47 7.40 -21.71
CA TRP A 4 -21.88 8.54 -21.00
C TRP A 4 -22.32 8.62 -19.53
N ALA A 5 -23.57 8.26 -19.23
CA ALA A 5 -24.08 8.23 -17.86
C ALA A 5 -23.41 7.11 -17.04
N THR A 6 -23.12 5.96 -17.65
CA THR A 6 -22.39 4.85 -17.01
C THR A 6 -20.95 5.26 -16.71
N PHE A 7 -20.24 5.86 -17.68
CA PHE A 7 -18.90 6.38 -17.45
C PHE A 7 -18.86 7.45 -16.34
N GLY A 8 -19.85 8.36 -16.30
CA GLY A 8 -19.98 9.35 -15.23
C GLY A 8 -20.11 8.72 -13.84
N LYS A 9 -20.95 7.69 -13.70
CA LYS A 9 -21.10 6.96 -12.43
C LYS A 9 -19.82 6.25 -12.01
N ILE A 10 -19.08 5.66 -12.96
CA ILE A 10 -17.79 5.01 -12.71
C ILE A 10 -16.77 6.04 -12.20
N PHE A 11 -16.65 7.19 -12.85
CA PHE A 11 -15.74 8.26 -12.41
C PHE A 11 -16.10 8.80 -11.03
N ILE A 12 -17.38 8.99 -10.73
CA ILE A 12 -17.84 9.39 -9.40
C ILE A 12 -17.47 8.32 -8.36
N GLY A 13 -17.67 7.04 -8.67
CA GLY A 13 -17.30 5.93 -7.78
C GLY A 13 -15.80 5.88 -7.49
N ILE A 14 -14.98 6.03 -8.52
CA ILE A 14 -13.51 6.10 -8.38
C ILE A 14 -13.11 7.31 -7.54
N GLY A 15 -13.69 8.49 -7.83
CA GLY A 15 -13.41 9.72 -7.09
C GLY A 15 -13.75 9.59 -5.60
N LEU A 16 -14.91 9.02 -5.26
CA LEU A 16 -15.28 8.73 -3.89
C LEU A 16 -14.33 7.74 -3.23
N GLY A 17 -13.90 6.70 -3.96
CA GLY A 17 -12.89 5.75 -3.47
C GLY A 17 -11.56 6.43 -3.14
N ILE A 18 -11.09 7.33 -4.01
CA ILE A 18 -9.86 8.11 -3.78
C ILE A 18 -10.01 9.01 -2.55
N VAL A 19 -11.13 9.71 -2.41
CA VAL A 19 -11.40 10.57 -1.23
C VAL A 19 -11.41 9.73 0.05
N ALA A 20 -12.08 8.58 0.04
CA ALA A 20 -12.10 7.68 1.18
C ALA A 20 -10.70 7.18 1.56
N LEU A 21 -9.88 6.80 0.58
CA LEU A 21 -8.48 6.41 0.81
C LEU A 21 -7.65 7.57 1.38
N GLY A 22 -7.81 8.79 0.86
CA GLY A 22 -7.13 9.98 1.36
C GLY A 22 -7.50 10.28 2.82
N LEU A 23 -8.78 10.18 3.17
CA LEU A 23 -9.25 10.30 4.55
C LEU A 23 -8.68 9.22 5.45
N LEU A 24 -8.62 7.98 4.96
CA LEU A 24 -8.05 6.86 5.72
C LEU A 24 -6.57 7.11 6.03
N PHE A 25 -5.78 7.59 5.07
CA PHE A 25 -4.39 7.96 5.32
C PHE A 25 -4.24 9.11 6.32
N LEU A 26 -5.07 10.15 6.23
CA LEU A 26 -5.07 11.24 7.22
C LEU A 26 -5.40 10.75 8.63
N LEU A 27 -6.33 9.81 8.76
CA LEU A 27 -6.69 9.21 10.04
C LEU A 27 -5.57 8.32 10.58
N VAL A 28 -4.90 7.55 9.72
CA VAL A 28 -3.75 6.70 10.11
C VAL A 28 -2.58 7.55 10.61
N ASP A 29 -2.31 8.69 9.97
CA ASP A 29 -1.24 9.62 10.38
C ASP A 29 -1.54 10.27 11.74
N ARG A 30 -2.83 10.50 12.05
CA ARG A 30 -3.30 11.04 13.34
C ARG A 30 -3.23 10.06 14.50
N ILE A 31 -3.07 8.75 14.27
CA ILE A 31 -2.99 7.75 15.34
C ILE A 31 -1.52 7.59 15.77
N PRO A 32 -1.14 8.04 16.98
CA PRO A 32 0.23 7.90 17.46
C PRO A 32 0.61 6.42 17.55
N GLY A 33 1.64 6.03 16.80
CA GLY A 33 2.14 4.65 16.67
C GLY A 33 1.88 4.00 15.31
N LEU A 34 0.78 4.34 14.63
CA LEU A 34 0.42 3.75 13.32
C LEU A 34 1.03 4.51 12.13
N GLY A 35 1.16 5.83 12.24
CA GLY A 35 1.89 6.64 11.24
C GLY A 35 3.36 6.23 11.08
N HIS A 36 3.99 5.72 12.15
CA HIS A 36 5.38 5.25 12.11
C HIS A 36 5.55 3.90 11.37
N VAL A 37 4.49 3.09 11.28
CA VAL A 37 4.49 1.83 10.52
C VAL A 37 4.58 2.11 9.01
N PHE A 38 3.83 3.12 8.53
CA PHE A 38 3.92 3.56 7.13
C PHE A 38 5.17 4.39 6.84
N GLY A 39 5.71 5.12 7.83
CA GLY A 39 6.95 5.89 7.68
C GLY A 39 8.21 5.04 7.45
N TRP A 40 8.18 3.75 7.81
CA TRP A 40 9.27 2.80 7.53
C TRP A 40 9.14 2.11 6.17
N PHE A 41 7.97 2.18 5.53
CA PHE A 41 7.72 1.62 4.21
C PHE A 41 8.57 2.38 3.18
N GLY A 42 9.68 1.75 2.75
CA GLY A 42 10.70 2.33 1.87
C GLY A 42 11.91 2.97 2.53
N LYS A 43 12.09 2.78 3.84
CA LYS A 43 13.34 3.07 4.56
C LYS A 43 13.90 1.81 5.24
N LEU A 44 13.61 0.63 4.70
CA LEU A 44 14.20 -0.60 5.23
C LEU A 44 15.68 -0.70 4.78
N PRO A 45 16.57 -1.17 5.66
CA PRO A 45 17.95 -1.44 5.27
C PRO A 45 17.94 -2.47 4.12
N GLY A 46 18.55 -2.10 3.00
CA GLY A 46 18.54 -2.88 1.76
C GLY A 46 17.68 -2.30 0.64
N ASP A 47 16.78 -1.35 0.93
CA ASP A 47 16.10 -0.58 -0.12
C ASP A 47 17.08 0.43 -0.76
N ILE A 48 17.17 0.44 -2.10
CA ILE A 48 18.08 1.30 -2.84
C ILE A 48 17.30 2.50 -3.35
N SER A 49 17.58 3.69 -2.81
CA SER A 49 16.99 4.95 -3.27
C SER A 49 18.07 5.87 -3.82
N ILE A 50 18.07 6.08 -5.13
CA ILE A 50 18.97 7.01 -5.83
C ILE A 50 18.14 8.23 -6.23
N LYS A 51 18.33 9.36 -5.55
CA LYS A 51 17.76 10.66 -5.95
C LYS A 51 18.85 11.56 -6.54
N ARG A 52 18.62 12.04 -7.76
CA ARG A 52 19.36 13.09 -8.47
C ARG A 52 18.38 14.22 -8.85
N GLU A 53 18.88 15.38 -9.26
CA GLU A 53 18.06 16.58 -9.57
C GLU A 53 16.89 16.31 -10.53
N ASN A 54 17.07 15.46 -11.55
CA ASN A 54 16.03 15.13 -12.53
C ASN A 54 15.70 13.63 -12.59
N PHE A 55 16.20 12.82 -11.64
CA PHE A 55 16.02 11.37 -11.69
C PHE A 55 15.89 10.78 -10.29
N SER A 56 14.79 10.08 -10.05
CA SER A 56 14.57 9.30 -8.83
C SER A 56 14.36 7.84 -9.19
N PHE A 57 15.26 6.97 -8.72
CA PHE A 57 15.12 5.53 -8.82
C PHE A 57 15.01 4.93 -7.42
N TYR A 58 13.97 4.13 -7.21
CA TYR A 58 13.71 3.45 -5.96
C TYR A 58 13.54 1.95 -6.23
N PHE A 59 14.34 1.14 -5.55
CA PHE A 59 14.33 -0.32 -5.68
C PHE A 59 14.13 -0.98 -4.30
N PRO A 60 12.92 -1.48 -4.01
CA PRO A 60 12.51 -1.97 -2.69
C PRO A 60 12.97 -3.41 -2.40
N ILE A 61 14.27 -3.69 -2.32
CA ILE A 61 14.75 -5.07 -2.06
C ILE A 61 14.38 -5.52 -0.65
N GLY A 62 14.70 -4.70 0.36
CA GLY A 62 14.44 -5.03 1.76
C GLY A 62 12.95 -5.14 2.03
N THR A 63 12.16 -4.18 1.53
CA THR A 63 10.70 -4.22 1.62
C THR A 63 10.12 -5.47 0.96
N SER A 64 10.60 -5.87 -0.23
CA SER A 64 10.09 -7.06 -0.94
C SER A 64 10.39 -8.36 -0.20
N ILE A 65 11.58 -8.48 0.42
CA ILE A 65 11.95 -9.65 1.22
C ILE A 65 11.05 -9.76 2.46
N VAL A 66 10.88 -8.66 3.20
CA VAL A 66 10.02 -8.63 4.39
C VAL A 66 8.59 -8.99 4.02
N LEU A 67 8.07 -8.41 2.94
CA LEU A 67 6.72 -8.70 2.43
C LEU A 67 6.57 -10.18 2.08
N SER A 68 7.54 -10.77 1.38
CA SER A 68 7.53 -12.20 1.01
C SER A 68 7.50 -13.12 2.24
N ILE A 69 8.30 -12.82 3.25
CA ILE A 69 8.32 -13.59 4.51
C ILE A 69 6.97 -13.48 5.21
N LEU A 70 6.40 -12.28 5.32
CA LEU A 70 5.09 -12.04 5.93
C LEU A 70 3.97 -12.83 5.23
N LEU A 71 3.89 -12.74 3.90
CA LEU A 71 2.89 -13.50 3.13
C LEU A 71 3.09 -15.01 3.28
N SER A 72 4.34 -15.47 3.26
CA SER A 72 4.66 -16.88 3.43
C SER A 72 4.22 -17.40 4.81
N LEU A 73 4.49 -16.63 5.87
CA LEU A 73 4.04 -16.94 7.23
C LEU A 73 2.51 -16.94 7.32
N LEU A 74 1.85 -15.96 6.71
CA LEU A 74 0.40 -15.86 6.67
C LEU A 74 -0.23 -17.10 6.01
N PHE A 75 0.24 -17.50 4.83
CA PHE A 75 -0.25 -18.70 4.16
C PHE A 75 0.09 -19.98 4.93
N TYR A 76 1.23 -20.03 5.60
CA TYR A 76 1.58 -21.14 6.48
C TYR A 76 0.58 -21.27 7.64
N PHE A 77 0.26 -20.18 8.33
CA PHE A 77 -0.70 -20.17 9.44
C PHE A 77 -2.13 -20.49 8.97
N ILE A 78 -2.56 -19.91 7.86
CA ILE A 78 -3.87 -20.20 7.26
C ILE A 78 -3.95 -21.69 6.91
N GLY A 79 -2.95 -22.22 6.19
CA GLY A 79 -2.90 -23.64 5.82
C GLY A 79 -2.75 -24.57 7.02
N TRP A 80 -2.15 -24.12 8.12
CA TRP A 80 -2.13 -24.87 9.38
C TRP A 80 -3.51 -24.90 10.04
N LEU A 81 -4.22 -23.78 10.06
CA LEU A 81 -5.56 -23.67 10.64
C LEU A 81 -6.61 -24.48 9.87
N PHE A 82 -6.56 -24.47 8.53
CA PHE A 82 -7.50 -25.23 7.70
C PHE A 82 -7.22 -26.74 7.65
N ARG A 83 -6.03 -27.19 8.08
CA ARG A 83 -5.66 -28.62 8.14
C ARG A 83 -5.95 -29.25 9.51
N ARG A 84 -6.56 -28.51 10.43
CA ARG A 84 -6.97 -28.94 11.76
C ARG A 84 -8.48 -29.09 11.83
#